data_AF-A0A8J7ZZD0-F1
#
_entry.id   AF-A0A8J7ZZD0-F1
#
_cell.length_a   1.000
_cell.length_b   1.000
_cell.length_c   1.000
_cell.angle_alpha   90.00
_cell.angle_beta   90.00
_cell.angle_gamma   90.00
#
_symmetry.space_group_name_H-M   'P 1'
#
loop_
_entity.id
_entity.type
_entity.pdbx_description
1 polymer ?
#
loop_
_entity_poly.entity_id
_entity_poly.type
_entity_poly.pdbx_seq_one_letter_code
_entity_poly.pdbx_strand_id
1 'polypeptide(L)'
;MTSRRGLLLRLSALTGAAGLSGCSSLLARQAESPTGDLDPNPRADDLPIRQHAWNERLRSDGAGNDLLPRHFRLFMLDLDAAPSDSAAETVELAMRTLEDAYEFNSAGLLHMLGWGTSYFDTYGSLDSSPIRSPRVLSRTDDPDLQSFDAMLVLASDVPSNLAAAESAMFDTRPRLADAEVQGRLGDVFSVADRRGGFVGEGLPAAHADAEGVPADIPEESHMFSGFFAGRAGTQASEDRVTIDDGPYAGGTTIHLSRINEAFDNWWELAQSDRVKRLFSAEFSPADIDRGSLPFAEMVREHASSEGTVGHFEKVARARKDGEPLLLRRDFNTIDGGQAGIHFLSLQERPRDFEEVRDAMNGWWLREEHEELRDRQNNGLLEFIEVASRSNFYVPPRDRRAFPAP
;
A
#
# COMPACT_ATOMS: atom_id res chain seq x y z
N MET A 1 -19.30 -14.82 42.80
CA MET A 1 -18.12 -14.68 41.94
C MET A 1 -18.61 -14.81 40.50
N THR A 2 -18.78 -13.65 39.89
CA THR A 2 -19.32 -13.37 38.56
C THR A 2 -18.15 -12.99 37.66
N SER A 3 -17.94 -13.69 36.54
CA SER A 3 -16.96 -13.25 35.53
C SER A 3 -17.69 -12.50 34.41
N ARG A 4 -17.19 -11.31 34.10
CA ARG A 4 -17.76 -10.30 33.21
C ARG A 4 -17.58 -10.65 31.72
N ARG A 5 -18.30 -11.67 31.22
CA ARG A 5 -18.25 -12.02 29.79
C ARG A 5 -19.61 -12.36 29.15
N GLY A 6 -20.68 -11.74 29.64
CA GLY A 6 -22.02 -12.00 29.12
C GLY A 6 -23.00 -10.91 29.45
N LEU A 7 -22.83 -9.72 28.86
CA LEU A 7 -23.88 -8.73 28.75
C LEU A 7 -23.48 -7.68 27.71
N LEU A 8 -23.91 -7.85 26.45
CA LEU A 8 -24.17 -6.79 25.45
C LEU A 8 -24.55 -7.43 24.09
N LEU A 9 -25.56 -8.29 24.11
CA LEU A 9 -26.17 -8.83 22.88
C LEU A 9 -27.64 -9.06 23.19
N ARG A 10 -28.45 -8.02 22.98
CA ARG A 10 -29.93 -8.06 22.86
C ARG A 10 -30.47 -6.63 22.81
N LEU A 11 -30.78 -6.13 21.62
CA LEU A 11 -31.97 -5.29 21.36
C LEU A 11 -32.09 -4.98 19.86
N SER A 12 -32.77 -5.85 19.13
CA SER A 12 -33.51 -5.47 17.91
C SER A 12 -34.29 -6.67 17.36
N ALA A 13 -35.54 -6.82 17.80
CA ALA A 13 -36.53 -7.58 17.06
C ALA A 13 -37.90 -6.88 17.13
N LEU A 14 -38.46 -6.65 15.94
CA LEU A 14 -39.87 -6.51 15.58
C LEU A 14 -40.58 -5.15 15.75
N THR A 15 -40.74 -4.46 14.62
CA THR A 15 -42.01 -3.92 14.08
C THR A 15 -41.77 -3.76 12.57
N GLY A 16 -42.53 -4.36 11.64
CA GLY A 16 -43.95 -4.19 11.38
C GLY A 16 -44.09 -3.51 10.00
N ALA A 17 -44.41 -4.28 8.96
CA ALA A 17 -44.49 -3.80 7.58
C ALA A 17 -45.75 -2.94 7.35
N ALA A 18 -45.55 -1.64 7.06
CA ALA A 18 -46.49 -0.79 6.32
C ALA A 18 -45.81 0.51 5.86
N GLY A 19 -45.60 0.64 4.54
CA GLY A 19 -45.47 1.89 3.75
C GLY A 19 -44.50 2.98 4.23
N LEU A 20 -43.24 2.97 3.75
CA LEU A 20 -42.29 4.08 3.94
C LEU A 20 -41.37 4.28 2.73
N SER A 21 -41.89 4.85 1.65
CA SER A 21 -41.06 5.44 0.57
C SER A 21 -40.52 6.84 0.93
N GLY A 22 -40.83 7.36 2.13
CA GLY A 22 -40.40 8.68 2.60
C GLY A 22 -39.33 8.67 3.70
N CYS A 23 -39.06 7.54 4.38
CA CYS A 23 -38.07 7.47 5.46
C CYS A 23 -36.66 7.08 4.99
N SER A 24 -36.48 6.68 3.73
CA SER A 24 -35.15 6.42 3.17
C SER A 24 -34.30 7.69 3.07
N SER A 25 -34.91 8.87 2.86
CA SER A 25 -34.18 10.15 2.83
C SER A 25 -33.76 10.67 4.22
N LEU A 26 -34.51 10.29 5.27
CA LEU A 26 -34.20 10.64 6.65
C LEU A 26 -33.22 9.65 7.28
N LEU A 27 -33.27 8.37 6.91
CA LEU A 27 -32.27 7.37 7.29
C LEU A 27 -30.97 7.50 6.48
N ALA A 28 -31.03 7.95 5.21
CA ALA A 28 -29.84 8.29 4.44
C ALA A 28 -29.15 9.57 4.92
N ARG A 29 -29.87 10.46 5.62
CA ARG A 29 -29.29 11.57 6.38
C ARG A 29 -28.68 11.15 7.71
N GLN A 30 -28.85 9.89 8.12
CA GLN A 30 -28.36 9.36 9.39
C GLN A 30 -27.18 8.39 9.22
N ALA A 31 -26.62 8.31 8.01
CA ALA A 31 -25.23 7.96 7.78
C ALA A 31 -24.40 9.27 7.82
N GLU A 32 -24.55 10.03 8.90
CA GLU A 32 -23.65 11.14 9.20
C GLU A 32 -22.25 10.55 9.34
N SER A 33 -21.30 11.17 8.64
CA SER A 33 -19.92 10.76 8.74
C SER A 33 -19.47 10.91 10.20
N PRO A 34 -18.60 10.03 10.74
CA PRO A 34 -18.06 10.20 12.08
C PRO A 34 -17.09 11.38 12.17
N THR A 35 -17.24 12.46 11.39
CA THR A 35 -16.37 13.64 11.49
C THR A 35 -16.65 14.46 12.75
N GLY A 36 -17.57 14.02 13.61
CA GLY A 36 -18.16 14.86 14.66
C GLY A 36 -18.92 16.04 14.09
N ASP A 37 -19.38 16.93 14.95
CA ASP A 37 -20.14 18.13 14.60
C ASP A 37 -19.22 19.24 14.04
N LEU A 38 -18.18 18.85 13.27
CA LEU A 38 -17.19 19.75 12.68
C LEU A 38 -17.73 20.44 11.43
N ASP A 39 -17.37 21.71 11.27
CA ASP A 39 -17.55 22.43 10.00
C ASP A 39 -16.88 21.67 8.84
N PRO A 40 -17.34 21.87 7.58
CA PRO A 40 -16.69 21.28 6.41
C PRO A 40 -15.20 21.62 6.36
N ASN A 41 -14.38 20.66 5.90
CA ASN A 41 -12.95 20.89 5.72
C ASN A 41 -12.73 22.08 4.75
N PRO A 42 -12.02 23.14 5.16
CA PRO A 42 -11.77 24.31 4.30
C PRO A 42 -11.03 23.97 3.00
N ARG A 43 -10.31 22.84 2.95
CA ARG A 43 -9.58 22.34 1.78
C ARG A 43 -10.38 21.32 0.95
N ALA A 44 -11.63 21.04 1.30
CA ALA A 44 -12.43 19.98 0.66
C ALA A 44 -12.53 20.14 -0.86
N ASP A 45 -12.67 21.37 -1.37
CA ASP A 45 -12.80 21.65 -2.80
C ASP A 45 -11.49 21.44 -3.57
N ASP A 46 -10.34 21.54 -2.90
CA ASP A 46 -9.00 21.40 -3.48
C ASP A 46 -8.43 19.97 -3.35
N LEU A 47 -9.10 19.11 -2.59
CA LEU A 47 -8.64 17.75 -2.29
C LEU A 47 -9.57 16.72 -2.93
N PRO A 48 -9.02 15.65 -3.53
CA PRO A 48 -9.87 14.58 -4.03
C PRO A 48 -10.66 13.95 -2.87
N ILE A 49 -11.84 13.38 -3.11
CA ILE A 49 -12.52 12.59 -2.06
C ILE A 49 -11.73 11.31 -1.77
N ARG A 50 -11.11 10.70 -2.79
CA ARG A 50 -10.29 9.50 -2.67
C ARG A 50 -8.94 9.85 -2.06
N GLN A 51 -8.58 9.24 -0.91
CA GLN A 51 -7.27 9.48 -0.28
C GLN A 51 -6.11 8.97 -1.17
N HIS A 52 -6.35 7.91 -1.94
CA HIS A 52 -5.37 7.27 -2.81
C HIS A 52 -5.23 7.91 -4.20
N ALA A 53 -6.01 8.95 -4.50
CA ALA A 53 -5.94 9.67 -5.78
C ALA A 53 -4.74 10.63 -5.81
N TRP A 54 -3.57 10.06 -6.08
CA TRP A 54 -2.27 10.73 -6.08
C TRP A 54 -1.78 11.05 -7.50
N ASN A 55 -2.14 10.29 -8.53
CA ASN A 55 -1.51 10.34 -9.88
C ASN A 55 -1.49 11.76 -10.47
N GLU A 56 -2.62 12.48 -10.43
CA GLU A 56 -2.69 13.87 -10.92
C GLU A 56 -1.85 14.88 -10.10
N ARG A 57 -1.34 14.46 -8.94
CA ARG A 57 -0.52 15.24 -8.00
C ARG A 57 0.94 14.79 -7.98
N LEU A 58 1.29 13.75 -8.75
CA LEU A 58 2.65 13.27 -8.89
C LEU A 58 3.38 14.03 -10.01
N ARG A 59 4.71 14.00 -9.94
CA ARG A 59 5.55 14.40 -11.07
C ARG A 59 5.50 13.29 -12.12
N SER A 60 5.69 13.62 -13.39
CA SER A 60 5.86 12.61 -14.45
C SER A 60 7.25 12.70 -15.08
N ASP A 61 7.78 11.58 -15.56
CA ASP A 61 9.01 11.55 -16.36
C ASP A 61 8.73 11.85 -17.85
N GLY A 62 9.80 11.90 -18.65
CA GLY A 62 9.69 12.17 -20.10
C GLY A 62 8.95 11.08 -20.89
N ALA A 63 8.70 9.90 -20.30
CA ALA A 63 7.91 8.83 -20.88
C ALA A 63 6.45 8.82 -20.37
N GLY A 64 6.07 9.78 -19.51
CA GLY A 64 4.74 9.91 -18.94
C GLY A 64 4.46 8.95 -17.78
N ASN A 65 5.49 8.38 -17.15
CA ASN A 65 5.31 7.59 -15.94
C ASN A 65 5.18 8.51 -14.73
N ASP A 66 4.26 8.17 -13.82
CA ASP A 66 4.15 8.84 -12.54
C ASP A 66 5.34 8.49 -11.64
N LEU A 67 5.98 9.53 -11.09
CA LEU A 67 7.10 9.44 -10.18
C LEU A 67 6.60 9.64 -8.75
N LEU A 68 6.71 8.57 -7.95
CA LEU A 68 6.41 8.62 -6.52
C LEU A 68 7.28 9.67 -5.81
N PRO A 69 6.81 10.21 -4.68
CA PRO A 69 7.65 11.04 -3.83
C PRO A 69 8.88 10.26 -3.37
N ARG A 70 10.02 10.95 -3.25
CA ARG A 70 11.31 10.29 -3.01
C ARG A 70 11.43 9.61 -1.65
N HIS A 71 10.61 9.99 -0.67
CA HIS A 71 10.69 9.49 0.70
C HIS A 71 9.32 9.13 1.26
N PHE A 72 9.28 8.02 2.00
CA PHE A 72 8.08 7.50 2.65
C PHE A 72 8.32 7.30 4.14
N ARG A 73 7.26 7.49 4.93
CA ARG A 73 7.18 7.08 6.33
C ARG A 73 5.80 6.50 6.62
N LEU A 74 5.77 5.28 7.14
CA LEU A 74 4.56 4.61 7.57
C LEU A 74 4.57 4.47 9.09
N PHE A 75 3.45 4.76 9.73
CA PHE A 75 3.22 4.52 11.14
C PHE A 75 2.17 3.44 11.27
N MET A 76 2.53 2.30 11.86
CA MET A 76 1.55 1.30 12.28
C MET A 76 1.02 1.71 13.64
N LEU A 77 -0.29 1.75 13.77
CA LEU A 77 -0.97 2.40 14.90
C LEU A 77 -1.85 1.39 15.63
N ASP A 78 -1.77 1.42 16.95
CA ASP A 78 -2.68 0.75 17.87
C ASP A 78 -3.61 1.79 18.49
N LEU A 79 -4.89 1.44 18.61
CA LEU A 79 -5.92 2.36 19.07
C LEU A 79 -5.99 2.36 20.61
N ASP A 80 -5.73 3.52 21.21
CA ASP A 80 -5.72 3.70 22.67
C ASP A 80 -7.11 4.11 23.21
N ALA A 81 -8.02 4.53 22.32
CA ALA A 81 -9.35 5.05 22.67
C ALA A 81 -10.47 4.34 21.92
N ALA A 82 -11.62 4.11 22.59
CA ALA A 82 -12.79 3.57 21.89
C ALA A 82 -13.35 4.59 20.87
N PRO A 83 -13.87 4.14 19.71
CA PRO A 83 -14.57 4.98 18.75
C PRO A 83 -15.65 5.81 19.45
N SER A 84 -15.59 7.12 19.25
CA SER A 84 -16.52 8.11 19.78
C SER A 84 -16.41 9.37 18.94
N ASP A 85 -17.44 10.24 19.00
CA ASP A 85 -17.44 11.49 18.24
C ASP A 85 -16.19 12.34 18.53
N SER A 86 -15.80 12.47 19.81
CA SER A 86 -14.59 13.24 20.20
C SER A 86 -13.29 12.62 19.67
N ALA A 87 -13.17 11.29 19.68
CA ALA A 87 -12.00 10.63 19.11
C ALA A 87 -11.95 10.84 17.60
N ALA A 88 -13.11 10.79 16.95
CA ALA A 88 -13.22 10.95 15.51
C ALA A 88 -12.97 12.40 15.06
N GLU A 89 -13.43 13.39 15.82
CA GLU A 89 -13.04 14.81 15.69
C GLU A 89 -11.53 14.99 15.81
N THR A 90 -10.90 14.32 16.77
CA THR A 90 -9.44 14.39 16.98
C THR A 90 -8.67 13.87 15.77
N VAL A 91 -9.08 12.71 15.23
CA VAL A 91 -8.50 12.15 14.00
C VAL A 91 -8.69 13.11 12.82
N GLU A 92 -9.91 13.64 12.65
CA GLU A 92 -10.22 14.51 11.53
C GLU A 92 -9.45 15.83 11.59
N LEU A 93 -9.37 16.48 12.75
CA LEU A 93 -8.58 17.70 12.96
C LEU A 93 -7.07 17.47 12.76
N ALA A 94 -6.56 16.31 13.17
CA ALA A 94 -5.17 15.94 12.93
C ALA A 94 -4.87 15.82 11.42
N MET A 95 -5.76 15.14 10.66
CA MET A 95 -5.61 15.01 9.21
C MET A 95 -5.78 16.35 8.49
N ARG A 96 -6.73 17.20 8.90
CA ARG A 96 -6.88 18.56 8.36
C ARG A 96 -5.66 19.43 8.61
N THR A 97 -4.99 19.27 9.76
CA THR A 97 -3.73 19.96 10.05
C THR A 97 -2.65 19.62 9.02
N LEU A 98 -2.56 18.35 8.57
CA LEU A 98 -1.63 17.94 7.51
C LEU A 98 -1.99 18.59 6.16
N GLU A 99 -3.29 18.63 5.84
CA GLU A 99 -3.85 19.16 4.59
C GLU A 99 -3.76 20.69 4.47
N ASP A 100 -3.77 21.39 5.60
CA ASP A 100 -3.58 22.84 5.69
C ASP A 100 -2.09 23.20 5.65
N ALA A 101 -1.23 22.39 6.27
CA ALA A 101 0.20 22.69 6.39
C ALA A 101 0.97 22.52 5.07
N TYR A 102 0.55 21.58 4.22
CA TYR A 102 1.27 21.23 3.00
C TYR A 102 0.32 21.02 1.83
N GLU A 103 0.76 21.39 0.63
CA GLU A 103 0.06 21.01 -0.59
C GLU A 103 0.04 19.48 -0.76
N PHE A 104 -1.08 18.96 -1.23
CA PHE A 104 -1.26 17.53 -1.50
C PHE A 104 -0.64 17.18 -2.87
N ASN A 105 0.70 17.10 -2.91
CA ASN A 105 1.56 16.75 -4.05
C ASN A 105 2.93 16.24 -3.57
N SER A 106 3.80 15.81 -4.50
CA SER A 106 5.13 15.26 -4.14
C SER A 106 6.02 16.23 -3.36
N ALA A 107 5.98 17.54 -3.62
CA ALA A 107 6.84 18.52 -2.94
C ALA A 107 6.32 18.90 -1.54
N GLY A 108 5.01 18.82 -1.32
CA GLY A 108 4.35 19.01 -0.04
C GLY A 108 4.31 17.70 0.75
N LEU A 109 3.10 17.18 0.96
CA LEU A 109 2.86 15.95 1.71
C LEU A 109 1.66 15.18 1.11
N LEU A 110 1.93 14.01 0.55
CA LEU A 110 0.89 13.03 0.25
C LEU A 110 0.68 12.12 1.45
N HIS A 111 -0.56 11.76 1.71
CA HIS A 111 -0.89 10.93 2.86
C HIS A 111 -2.14 10.08 2.63
N MET A 112 -2.21 8.97 3.38
CA MET A 112 -3.40 8.13 3.51
C MET A 112 -3.52 7.68 4.97
N LEU A 113 -4.73 7.70 5.52
CA LEU A 113 -5.07 7.00 6.76
C LEU A 113 -5.88 5.75 6.41
N GLY A 114 -5.34 4.58 6.76
CA GLY A 114 -5.99 3.28 6.59
C GLY A 114 -6.28 2.60 7.92
N TRP A 115 -7.26 1.71 7.93
CA TRP A 115 -7.74 0.95 9.09
C TRP A 115 -7.42 -0.52 8.89
N GLY A 116 -6.75 -1.12 9.87
CA GLY A 116 -6.21 -2.47 9.79
C GLY A 116 -7.17 -3.53 10.30
N THR A 117 -6.76 -4.79 10.19
CA THR A 117 -7.60 -5.94 10.53
C THR A 117 -7.91 -6.03 12.02
N SER A 118 -7.03 -5.54 12.90
CA SER A 118 -7.25 -5.54 14.36
C SER A 118 -8.46 -4.69 14.74
N TYR A 119 -8.64 -3.54 14.09
CA TYR A 119 -9.79 -2.66 14.29
C TYR A 119 -11.11 -3.37 13.97
N PHE A 120 -11.23 -3.90 12.75
CA PHE A 120 -12.47 -4.58 12.34
C PHE A 120 -12.72 -5.87 13.13
N ASP A 121 -11.68 -6.61 13.52
CA ASP A 121 -11.84 -7.81 14.35
C ASP A 121 -12.35 -7.47 15.76
N THR A 122 -11.78 -6.43 16.37
CA THR A 122 -12.17 -5.92 17.70
C THR A 122 -13.65 -5.54 17.76
N TYR A 123 -14.17 -4.95 16.68
CA TYR A 123 -15.58 -4.56 16.57
C TYR A 123 -16.48 -5.62 15.89
N GLY A 124 -15.94 -6.80 15.60
CA GLY A 124 -16.71 -7.96 15.15
C GLY A 124 -17.22 -7.85 13.71
N SER A 125 -16.51 -7.11 12.86
CA SER A 125 -16.96 -6.77 11.52
C SER A 125 -15.94 -7.02 10.42
N LEU A 126 -14.82 -7.67 10.75
CA LEU A 126 -13.80 -8.08 9.78
C LEU A 126 -14.39 -8.86 8.60
N ASP A 127 -15.33 -9.78 8.86
CA ASP A 127 -16.00 -10.60 7.84
C ASP A 127 -16.85 -9.78 6.85
N SER A 128 -17.38 -8.64 7.27
CA SER A 128 -18.15 -7.72 6.42
C SER A 128 -17.31 -6.58 5.85
N SER A 129 -16.09 -6.37 6.36
CA SER A 129 -15.17 -5.33 5.91
C SER A 129 -14.60 -5.64 4.51
N PRO A 130 -14.00 -4.66 3.82
CA PRO A 130 -13.40 -4.90 2.50
C PRO A 130 -12.03 -5.60 2.61
N ILE A 131 -11.53 -5.86 3.83
CA ILE A 131 -10.24 -6.50 4.08
C ILE A 131 -10.39 -7.83 4.83
N ARG A 132 -9.28 -8.54 4.95
CA ARG A 132 -9.17 -9.79 5.71
C ARG A 132 -7.79 -9.90 6.32
N SER A 133 -7.64 -10.77 7.32
CA SER A 133 -6.32 -11.10 7.87
C SER A 133 -5.33 -11.51 6.76
N PRO A 134 -4.07 -11.04 6.82
CA PRO A 134 -3.05 -11.46 5.87
C PRO A 134 -2.81 -12.97 5.99
N ARG A 135 -2.28 -13.58 4.92
CA ARG A 135 -2.06 -15.03 4.83
C ARG A 135 -0.70 -15.33 4.24
N VAL A 136 -0.21 -16.54 4.49
CA VAL A 136 0.95 -17.08 3.77
C VAL A 136 0.52 -17.37 2.33
N LEU A 137 1.23 -16.77 1.38
CA LEU A 137 0.92 -16.83 -0.06
C LEU A 137 2.05 -17.48 -0.87
N SER A 138 3.03 -18.10 -0.25
CA SER A 138 4.11 -18.83 -0.92
C SER A 138 4.40 -20.11 -0.17
N ARG A 139 5.00 -21.09 -0.85
CA ARG A 139 5.50 -22.32 -0.22
C ARG A 139 6.90 -22.17 0.37
N THR A 140 7.57 -21.04 0.08
CA THR A 140 8.98 -20.82 0.39
C THR A 140 9.23 -19.81 1.48
N ASP A 141 8.25 -18.96 1.75
CA ASP A 141 8.34 -17.86 2.71
C ASP A 141 7.41 -18.17 3.90
N ASP A 142 7.84 -17.83 5.11
CA ASP A 142 7.04 -17.92 6.34
C ASP A 142 6.95 -16.54 7.00
N PRO A 143 6.18 -15.59 6.41
CA PRO A 143 6.15 -14.21 6.86
C PRO A 143 5.40 -14.07 8.19
N ASP A 144 5.82 -13.09 9.00
CA ASP A 144 5.03 -12.61 10.14
C ASP A 144 3.72 -11.98 9.64
N LEU A 145 2.59 -12.54 10.08
CA LEU A 145 1.25 -12.10 9.69
C LEU A 145 0.76 -11.08 10.72
N GLN A 146 0.98 -9.81 10.40
CA GLN A 146 0.80 -8.70 11.32
C GLN A 146 -0.61 -8.11 11.22
N SER A 147 -1.09 -7.62 12.37
CA SER A 147 -2.37 -6.91 12.49
C SER A 147 -2.16 -5.66 13.32
N PHE A 148 -2.69 -4.54 12.84
CA PHE A 148 -2.69 -3.24 13.50
C PHE A 148 -4.10 -2.65 13.41
N ASP A 149 -4.41 -1.64 14.23
CA ASP A 149 -5.71 -0.97 14.19
C ASP A 149 -5.78 0.05 13.05
N ALA A 150 -4.67 0.75 12.78
CA ALA A 150 -4.58 1.70 11.68
C ALA A 150 -3.15 1.82 11.12
N MET A 151 -3.04 2.51 9.99
CA MET A 151 -1.78 2.92 9.38
C MET A 151 -1.89 4.35 8.85
N LEU A 152 -0.94 5.19 9.22
CA LEU A 152 -0.71 6.48 8.54
C LEU A 152 0.43 6.31 7.53
N VAL A 153 0.14 6.58 6.27
CA VAL A 153 1.11 6.66 5.18
C VAL A 153 1.44 8.14 4.96
N LEU A 154 2.71 8.51 4.98
CA LEU A 154 3.22 9.83 4.60
C LEU A 154 4.26 9.69 3.49
N ALA A 155 4.20 10.55 2.48
CA ALA A 155 5.16 10.56 1.38
C ALA A 155 5.48 12.00 0.93
N SER A 156 6.76 12.28 0.68
CA SER A 156 7.24 13.61 0.26
C SER A 156 8.61 13.51 -0.45
N ASP A 157 8.87 14.43 -1.38
CA ASP A 157 10.20 14.70 -1.93
C ASP A 157 11.10 15.43 -0.92
N VAL A 158 10.53 15.99 0.16
CA VAL A 158 11.22 16.77 1.18
C VAL A 158 11.24 15.99 2.51
N PRO A 159 12.36 15.33 2.87
CA PRO A 159 12.45 14.50 4.08
C PRO A 159 12.06 15.22 5.38
N SER A 160 12.35 16.51 5.50
CA SER A 160 12.00 17.30 6.69
C SER A 160 10.50 17.46 6.89
N ASN A 161 9.68 17.38 5.84
CA ASN A 161 8.23 17.41 5.96
C ASN A 161 7.72 16.19 6.71
N LEU A 162 8.29 15.01 6.45
CA LEU A 162 7.93 13.76 7.13
C LEU A 162 8.25 13.81 8.62
N ALA A 163 9.45 14.29 8.99
CA ALA A 163 9.85 14.43 10.39
C ALA A 163 9.00 15.49 11.12
N ALA A 164 8.69 16.62 10.45
CA ALA A 164 7.84 17.65 11.03
C ALA A 164 6.40 17.16 11.25
N ALA A 165 5.84 16.43 10.27
CA ALA A 165 4.51 15.84 10.37
C ALA A 165 4.45 14.80 11.50
N GLU A 166 5.47 13.94 11.65
CA GLU A 166 5.57 13.01 12.76
C GLU A 166 5.51 13.73 14.12
N SER A 167 6.37 14.74 14.33
CA SER A 167 6.37 15.50 15.59
C SER A 167 5.05 16.26 15.83
N ALA A 168 4.36 16.70 14.78
CA ALA A 168 3.05 17.33 14.91
C ALA A 168 1.95 16.30 15.27
N MET A 169 2.00 15.09 14.72
CA MET A 169 0.95 14.10 14.92
C MET A 169 1.11 13.29 16.21
N PHE A 170 2.34 13.06 16.70
CA PHE A 170 2.61 12.13 17.79
C PHE A 170 3.43 12.70 18.95
N ASP A 171 3.81 13.98 18.90
CA ASP A 171 4.54 14.67 19.97
C ASP A 171 3.86 16.03 20.26
N THR A 172 4.59 16.99 20.83
CA THR A 172 4.08 18.23 21.42
C THR A 172 4.21 19.44 20.51
N ARG A 173 4.60 19.27 19.24
CA ARG A 173 4.85 20.39 18.32
C ARG A 173 3.55 21.16 18.04
N PRO A 174 3.43 22.46 18.39
CA PRO A 174 2.15 23.18 18.33
C PRO A 174 1.77 23.68 16.92
N ARG A 175 2.73 23.71 15.98
CA ARG A 175 2.52 24.18 14.60
C ARG A 175 3.24 23.31 13.59
N LEU A 176 2.61 23.07 12.45
CA LEU A 176 3.17 22.37 11.30
C LEU A 176 3.18 23.32 10.11
N ALA A 177 4.36 23.64 9.58
CA ALA A 177 4.55 24.81 8.72
C ALA A 177 3.87 26.05 9.35
N ASP A 178 2.95 26.69 8.63
CA ASP A 178 2.19 27.84 9.13
C ASP A 178 0.86 27.45 9.81
N ALA A 179 0.44 26.20 9.76
CA ALA A 179 -0.81 25.72 10.37
C ALA A 179 -0.66 25.46 11.87
N GLU A 180 -1.70 25.81 12.65
CA GLU A 180 -1.81 25.43 14.05
C GLU A 180 -2.32 23.98 14.17
N VAL A 181 -1.72 23.20 15.07
CA VAL A 181 -2.16 21.82 15.30
C VAL A 181 -3.43 21.82 16.14
N GLN A 182 -4.55 21.43 15.52
CA GLN A 182 -5.87 21.43 16.15
C GLN A 182 -6.25 20.08 16.80
N GLY A 183 -5.62 19.00 16.36
CA GLY A 183 -5.76 17.65 16.91
C GLY A 183 -4.51 16.83 16.62
N ARG A 184 -4.27 15.77 17.40
CA ARG A 184 -3.12 14.88 17.23
C ARG A 184 -3.56 13.44 17.16
N LEU A 185 -2.96 12.69 16.25
CA LEU A 185 -3.17 11.23 16.18
C LEU A 185 -2.67 10.54 17.45
N GLY A 186 -1.62 11.07 18.09
CA GLY A 186 -1.09 10.57 19.36
C GLY A 186 -2.03 10.67 20.56
N ASP A 187 -3.13 11.42 20.45
CA ASP A 187 -4.15 11.51 21.51
C ASP A 187 -5.14 10.33 21.46
N VAL A 188 -5.17 9.59 20.34
CA VAL A 188 -6.08 8.45 20.10
C VAL A 188 -5.34 7.16 19.73
N PHE A 189 -4.10 7.26 19.26
CA PHE A 189 -3.27 6.13 18.84
C PHE A 189 -1.91 6.14 19.52
N SER A 190 -1.41 4.94 19.80
CA SER A 190 0.01 4.71 20.05
C SER A 190 0.70 4.20 18.77
N VAL A 191 1.98 4.56 18.60
CA VAL A 191 2.78 4.10 17.46
C VAL A 191 3.40 2.74 17.79
N ALA A 192 2.85 1.68 17.20
CA ALA A 192 3.32 0.31 17.37
C ALA A 192 4.62 0.03 16.59
N ASP A 193 4.71 0.57 15.36
CA ASP A 193 5.86 0.37 14.49
C ASP A 193 6.05 1.57 13.55
N ARG A 194 7.30 1.82 13.15
CA ARG A 194 7.69 2.88 12.21
C ARG A 194 8.47 2.28 11.07
N ARG A 195 8.03 2.54 9.84
CA ARG A 195 8.67 2.06 8.62
C ARG A 195 9.09 3.23 7.77
N GLY A 196 10.32 3.20 7.29
CA GLY A 196 10.90 4.29 6.52
C GLY A 196 11.49 3.78 5.22
N GLY A 197 11.60 4.67 4.24
CA GLY A 197 12.32 4.33 3.03
C GLY A 197 12.25 5.38 1.94
N PHE A 198 12.68 4.97 0.76
CA PHE A 198 13.00 5.87 -0.33
C PHE A 198 12.82 5.21 -1.70
N VAL A 199 12.58 6.02 -2.72
CA VAL A 199 12.48 5.55 -4.12
C VAL A 199 12.94 6.64 -5.07
N GLY A 200 13.60 6.24 -6.15
CA GLY A 200 13.99 7.14 -7.22
C GLY A 200 15.49 7.27 -7.39
N GLU A 201 15.86 7.87 -8.52
CA GLU A 201 17.24 7.99 -9.02
C GLU A 201 18.20 8.47 -7.93
N GLY A 202 19.35 7.79 -7.83
CA GLY A 202 20.44 8.07 -6.90
C GLY A 202 20.25 7.55 -5.47
N LEU A 203 19.02 7.29 -5.03
CA LEU A 203 18.79 6.91 -3.64
C LEU A 203 19.29 5.50 -3.30
N PRO A 204 19.16 4.46 -4.15
CA PRO A 204 19.79 3.16 -3.89
C PRO A 204 21.30 3.25 -3.70
N ALA A 205 22.01 3.96 -4.58
CA ALA A 205 23.46 4.16 -4.47
C ALA A 205 23.86 4.90 -3.20
N ALA A 206 23.05 5.88 -2.75
CA ALA A 206 23.27 6.60 -1.50
C ALA A 206 23.09 5.74 -0.23
N HIS A 207 22.55 4.52 -0.35
CA HIS A 207 22.32 3.58 0.75
C HIS A 207 22.92 2.19 0.45
N ALA A 208 23.97 2.14 -0.38
CA ALA A 208 24.67 0.91 -0.75
C ALA A 208 25.53 0.31 0.38
N ASP A 209 25.45 0.88 1.59
CA ASP A 209 26.04 0.36 2.82
C ASP A 209 25.12 -0.66 3.55
N ALA A 210 23.89 -0.85 3.08
CA ALA A 210 22.97 -1.84 3.62
C ALA A 210 23.38 -3.29 3.30
N GLU A 211 23.05 -4.22 4.19
CA GLU A 211 23.25 -5.65 3.95
C GLU A 211 22.39 -6.15 2.78
N GLY A 212 22.91 -7.06 1.96
CA GLY A 212 22.19 -7.67 0.84
C GLY A 212 22.26 -6.90 -0.48
N VAL A 213 23.07 -5.85 -0.59
CA VAL A 213 23.36 -5.15 -1.85
C VAL A 213 24.86 -4.85 -1.95
N PRO A 214 25.43 -4.79 -3.18
CA PRO A 214 26.82 -4.45 -3.35
C PRO A 214 27.07 -2.96 -3.06
N ALA A 215 28.32 -2.61 -2.75
CA ALA A 215 28.70 -1.23 -2.44
C ALA A 215 28.69 -0.28 -3.65
N ASP A 216 28.69 -0.80 -4.88
CA ASP A 216 28.84 -0.06 -6.13
C ASP A 216 27.58 -0.07 -7.01
N ILE A 217 26.41 0.11 -6.39
CA ILE A 217 25.15 0.30 -7.11
C ILE A 217 25.25 1.54 -8.04
N PRO A 218 24.90 1.45 -9.33
CA PRO A 218 24.94 2.58 -10.25
C PRO A 218 24.08 3.76 -9.78
N GLU A 219 24.59 4.99 -9.94
CA GLU A 219 23.94 6.23 -9.48
C GLU A 219 22.57 6.48 -10.14
N GLU A 220 22.37 5.98 -11.35
CA GLU A 220 21.11 6.08 -12.08
C GLU A 220 20.03 5.09 -11.59
N SER A 221 20.35 4.22 -10.64
CA SER A 221 19.41 3.22 -10.13
C SER A 221 18.25 3.87 -9.37
N HIS A 222 17.03 3.38 -9.60
CA HIS A 222 15.82 3.84 -8.89
C HIS A 222 15.40 2.91 -7.76
N MET A 223 15.71 1.63 -7.90
CA MET A 223 15.48 0.54 -6.94
C MET A 223 16.79 -0.20 -6.71
N PHE A 224 16.91 -0.92 -5.60
CA PHE A 224 18.10 -1.75 -5.34
C PHE A 224 18.32 -2.85 -6.40
N SER A 225 17.28 -3.25 -7.12
CA SER A 225 17.37 -4.17 -8.26
C SER A 225 18.08 -3.57 -9.48
N GLY A 226 18.27 -2.24 -9.52
CA GLY A 226 18.80 -1.50 -10.67
C GLY A 226 17.76 -1.14 -11.73
N PHE A 227 16.49 -1.53 -11.55
CA PHE A 227 15.45 -1.28 -12.53
C PHE A 227 14.34 -0.38 -12.01
N PHE A 228 13.79 0.46 -12.90
CA PHE A 228 12.67 1.32 -12.59
C PHE A 228 11.39 0.52 -12.32
N ALA A 229 10.83 0.71 -11.13
CA ALA A 229 9.47 0.33 -10.77
C ALA A 229 8.56 1.54 -10.95
N GLY A 230 7.38 1.38 -11.57
CA GLY A 230 6.43 2.48 -11.77
C GLY A 230 6.05 2.79 -13.23
N ARG A 231 6.35 1.90 -14.19
CA ARG A 231 5.95 2.10 -15.59
C ARG A 231 4.43 2.14 -15.71
N ALA A 232 3.88 3.10 -16.44
CA ALA A 232 2.44 3.26 -16.61
C ALA A 232 1.73 1.95 -16.99
N GLY A 233 2.27 1.20 -17.96
CA GLY A 233 1.72 -0.10 -18.40
C GLY A 233 1.84 -1.26 -17.40
N THR A 234 2.37 -1.02 -16.20
CA THR A 234 2.49 -1.99 -15.10
C THR A 234 1.72 -1.58 -13.85
N GLN A 235 1.01 -0.44 -13.90
CA GLN A 235 0.23 0.11 -12.80
C GLN A 235 -1.26 0.03 -13.14
N ALA A 236 -2.09 -0.42 -12.19
CA ALA A 236 -3.53 -0.25 -12.31
C ALA A 236 -3.89 1.25 -12.24
N SER A 237 -5.00 1.66 -12.87
CA SER A 237 -5.52 3.00 -12.67
C SER A 237 -6.07 3.19 -11.25
N GLU A 238 -6.20 4.44 -10.81
CA GLU A 238 -6.82 4.75 -9.51
C GLU A 238 -8.29 4.34 -9.48
N ASP A 239 -8.98 4.42 -10.62
CA ASP A 239 -10.35 3.90 -10.75
C ASP A 239 -10.39 2.38 -10.56
N ARG A 240 -9.46 1.63 -11.16
CA ARG A 240 -9.41 0.16 -11.08
C ARG A 240 -9.26 -0.36 -9.66
N VAL A 241 -8.55 0.38 -8.80
CA VAL A 241 -8.31 0.00 -7.40
C VAL A 241 -9.33 0.61 -6.43
N THR A 242 -10.24 1.45 -6.91
CA THR A 242 -11.30 2.03 -6.09
C THR A 242 -12.44 1.02 -5.92
N ILE A 243 -12.95 0.89 -4.70
CA ILE A 243 -14.17 0.11 -4.42
C ILE A 243 -15.36 0.85 -5.03
N ASP A 244 -16.02 0.22 -5.99
CA ASP A 244 -17.07 0.85 -6.80
C ASP A 244 -18.38 1.08 -6.04
N ASP A 245 -18.78 0.12 -5.20
CA ASP A 245 -20.11 0.10 -4.58
C ASP A 245 -20.13 -0.37 -3.11
N GLY A 246 -21.30 -0.24 -2.50
CA GLY A 246 -21.54 -0.67 -1.12
C GLY A 246 -21.06 0.34 -0.06
N PRO A 247 -21.00 -0.10 1.21
CA PRO A 247 -20.69 0.78 2.35
C PRO A 247 -19.27 1.35 2.33
N TYR A 248 -18.36 0.70 1.61
CA TYR A 248 -16.95 1.07 1.49
C TYR A 248 -16.59 1.75 0.15
N ALA A 249 -17.61 2.12 -0.64
CA ALA A 249 -17.45 2.75 -1.94
C ALA A 249 -16.60 4.03 -1.86
N GLY A 250 -15.74 4.23 -2.86
CA GLY A 250 -14.80 5.35 -2.92
C GLY A 250 -13.52 5.13 -2.11
N GLY A 251 -13.43 4.07 -1.30
CA GLY A 251 -12.19 3.64 -0.67
C GLY A 251 -11.36 2.71 -1.54
N THR A 252 -10.27 2.16 -0.98
CA THR A 252 -9.41 1.12 -1.57
C THR A 252 -8.87 0.23 -0.47
N THR A 253 -8.24 -0.89 -0.81
CA THR A 253 -7.47 -1.69 0.16
C THR A 253 -5.97 -1.56 -0.08
N ILE A 254 -5.18 -1.66 0.98
CA ILE A 254 -3.72 -1.75 0.94
C ILE A 254 -3.30 -3.16 1.34
N HIS A 255 -2.39 -3.74 0.57
CA HIS A 255 -1.51 -4.81 1.04
C HIS A 255 -0.11 -4.23 1.29
N LEU A 256 0.45 -4.49 2.47
CA LEU A 256 1.82 -4.11 2.81
C LEU A 256 2.63 -5.37 3.09
N SER A 257 3.75 -5.54 2.40
CA SER A 257 4.76 -6.55 2.75
C SER A 257 6.11 -5.91 3.03
N ARG A 258 6.83 -6.38 4.06
CA ARG A 258 8.29 -6.20 4.11
C ARG A 258 8.92 -7.33 3.31
N ILE A 259 9.68 -6.97 2.29
CA ILE A 259 10.44 -7.91 1.48
C ILE A 259 11.91 -7.61 1.73
N ASN A 260 12.68 -8.62 2.12
CA ASN A 260 14.14 -8.55 2.21
C ASN A 260 14.73 -8.92 0.85
N GLU A 261 15.78 -8.20 0.45
CA GLU A 261 16.45 -8.40 -0.83
C GLU A 261 17.89 -8.87 -0.60
N ALA A 262 18.26 -9.96 -1.25
CA ALA A 262 19.61 -10.53 -1.27
C ALA A 262 20.21 -10.33 -2.66
N PHE A 263 20.39 -9.07 -3.03
CA PHE A 263 20.85 -8.64 -4.35
C PHE A 263 22.37 -8.63 -4.55
N ASP A 264 23.19 -9.02 -3.58
CA ASP A 264 24.61 -9.29 -3.84
C ASP A 264 24.78 -10.27 -5.01
N ASN A 265 24.13 -11.43 -4.94
CA ASN A 265 24.13 -12.44 -6.01
C ASN A 265 23.38 -11.98 -7.27
N TRP A 266 22.44 -11.04 -7.13
CA TRP A 266 21.73 -10.47 -8.28
C TRP A 266 22.68 -9.64 -9.13
N TRP A 267 23.50 -8.79 -8.51
CA TRP A 267 24.42 -7.91 -9.22
C TRP A 267 25.64 -8.65 -9.80
N GLU A 268 25.95 -9.86 -9.34
CA GLU A 268 26.91 -10.76 -9.98
C GLU A 268 26.44 -11.28 -11.36
N LEU A 269 25.13 -11.26 -11.63
CA LEU A 269 24.58 -11.66 -12.92
C LEU A 269 24.87 -10.62 -14.01
N ALA A 270 25.11 -11.12 -15.23
CA ALA A 270 25.12 -10.27 -16.41
C ALA A 270 23.81 -9.47 -16.52
N GLN A 271 23.89 -8.22 -16.99
CA GLN A 271 22.70 -7.37 -17.12
C GLN A 271 21.60 -8.03 -17.97
N SER A 272 21.97 -8.76 -19.03
CA SER A 272 21.03 -9.52 -19.85
C SER A 272 20.24 -10.56 -19.04
N ASP A 273 20.88 -11.25 -18.10
CA ASP A 273 20.23 -12.28 -17.30
C ASP A 273 19.30 -11.66 -16.26
N ARG A 274 19.70 -10.52 -15.69
CA ARG A 274 18.83 -9.72 -14.83
C ARG A 274 17.60 -9.21 -15.57
N VAL A 275 17.77 -8.70 -16.79
CA VAL A 275 16.65 -8.28 -17.65
C VAL A 275 15.71 -9.47 -17.91
N LYS A 276 16.25 -10.62 -18.29
CA LYS A 276 15.48 -11.85 -18.54
C LYS A 276 14.65 -12.28 -17.32
N ARG A 277 15.28 -12.29 -16.14
CA ARG A 277 14.65 -12.68 -14.87
C ARG A 277 13.66 -11.65 -14.36
N LEU A 278 13.88 -10.37 -14.59
CA LEU A 278 12.93 -9.34 -14.15
C LEU A 278 11.75 -9.22 -15.11
N PHE A 279 11.99 -9.22 -16.42
CA PHE A 279 10.98 -8.91 -17.44
C PHE A 279 10.47 -10.18 -18.14
N SER A 280 11.19 -10.64 -19.16
CA SER A 280 10.94 -11.88 -19.90
C SER A 280 12.18 -12.21 -20.74
N ALA A 281 12.22 -13.42 -21.31
CA ALA A 281 13.27 -13.83 -22.24
C ALA A 281 13.29 -13.06 -23.57
N GLU A 282 12.23 -12.32 -23.89
CA GLU A 282 12.14 -11.55 -25.14
C GLU A 282 12.87 -10.20 -25.05
N PHE A 283 13.20 -9.75 -23.84
CA PHE A 283 13.83 -8.44 -23.62
C PHE A 283 15.35 -8.54 -23.52
N SER A 284 16.02 -7.55 -24.11
CA SER A 284 17.44 -7.26 -23.95
C SER A 284 17.63 -5.97 -23.13
N PRO A 285 18.84 -5.68 -22.63
CA PRO A 285 19.12 -4.42 -21.95
C PRO A 285 18.77 -3.16 -22.76
N ALA A 286 18.80 -3.23 -24.09
CA ALA A 286 18.44 -2.10 -24.95
C ALA A 286 16.93 -1.83 -24.99
N ASP A 287 16.10 -2.81 -24.61
CA ASP A 287 14.64 -2.71 -24.65
C ASP A 287 14.07 -2.15 -23.34
N ILE A 288 14.87 -2.11 -22.28
CA ILE A 288 14.45 -1.66 -20.95
C ILE A 288 14.74 -0.16 -20.78
N ASP A 289 14.13 0.67 -21.64
CA ASP A 289 14.02 2.12 -21.43
C ASP A 289 12.98 2.43 -20.34
N ARG A 290 12.44 3.65 -20.13
CA ARG A 290 11.33 3.88 -19.16
C ARG A 290 9.92 3.76 -19.80
N GLY A 291 9.80 3.30 -21.03
CA GLY A 291 8.54 3.19 -21.77
C GLY A 291 7.68 1.97 -21.42
N SER A 292 6.72 1.70 -22.31
CA SER A 292 5.81 0.56 -22.21
C SER A 292 6.52 -0.76 -22.48
N LEU A 293 6.21 -1.79 -21.68
CA LEU A 293 6.71 -3.15 -21.85
C LEU A 293 5.52 -4.09 -22.05
N PRO A 294 5.17 -4.43 -23.30
CA PRO A 294 4.15 -5.44 -23.57
C PRO A 294 4.73 -6.83 -23.30
N PHE A 295 4.01 -7.65 -22.52
CA PHE A 295 4.40 -9.03 -22.25
C PHE A 295 3.56 -9.97 -23.09
N ALA A 296 4.19 -10.82 -23.90
CA ALA A 296 3.50 -11.87 -24.63
C ALA A 296 3.06 -13.00 -23.68
N GLU A 297 2.00 -13.74 -24.04
CA GLU A 297 1.50 -14.88 -23.26
C GLU A 297 2.35 -16.16 -23.45
N MET A 298 3.68 -16.02 -23.39
CA MET A 298 4.65 -17.04 -23.80
C MET A 298 5.32 -17.76 -22.62
N VAL A 299 4.83 -17.57 -21.38
CA VAL A 299 5.50 -18.05 -20.15
C VAL A 299 5.82 -19.56 -20.19
N ARG A 300 4.94 -20.38 -20.77
CA ARG A 300 5.20 -21.83 -20.92
C ARG A 300 6.24 -22.15 -22.00
N GLU A 301 6.25 -21.41 -23.09
CA GLU A 301 7.25 -21.59 -24.14
C GLU A 301 8.62 -21.15 -23.64
N HIS A 302 8.71 -20.01 -22.96
CA HIS A 302 9.96 -19.57 -22.31
C HIS A 302 10.43 -20.57 -21.26
N ALA A 303 9.53 -21.09 -20.42
CA ALA A 303 9.88 -22.18 -19.50
C ALA A 303 10.50 -23.39 -20.21
N SER A 304 9.96 -23.77 -21.37
CA SER A 304 10.44 -24.92 -22.15
C SER A 304 11.72 -24.67 -22.93
N SER A 305 11.89 -23.51 -23.56
CA SER A 305 13.03 -23.23 -24.45
C SER A 305 14.19 -22.58 -23.72
N GLU A 306 13.90 -21.77 -22.71
CA GLU A 306 14.88 -20.93 -22.02
C GLU A 306 15.26 -21.44 -20.62
N GLY A 307 14.46 -22.35 -20.05
CA GLY A 307 14.65 -22.88 -18.70
C GLY A 307 14.51 -21.81 -17.59
N THR A 308 13.98 -20.63 -17.90
CA THR A 308 13.76 -19.53 -16.96
C THR A 308 12.57 -18.68 -17.38
N VAL A 309 11.88 -18.11 -16.41
CA VAL A 309 10.73 -17.23 -16.61
C VAL A 309 10.91 -15.92 -15.84
N GLY A 310 10.53 -14.81 -16.46
CA GLY A 310 10.62 -13.46 -15.92
C GLY A 310 9.55 -13.14 -14.87
N HIS A 311 9.85 -12.20 -13.98
CA HIS A 311 8.91 -11.73 -12.95
C HIS A 311 7.69 -11.03 -13.57
N PHE A 312 7.90 -10.04 -14.44
CA PHE A 312 6.80 -9.26 -15.01
C PHE A 312 5.97 -10.05 -16.04
N GLU A 313 6.55 -10.96 -16.82
CA GLU A 313 5.75 -11.83 -17.71
C GLU A 313 4.78 -12.71 -16.93
N LYS A 314 5.17 -13.23 -15.76
CA LYS A 314 4.28 -14.00 -14.89
C LYS A 314 3.19 -13.12 -14.29
N VAL A 315 3.56 -11.95 -13.77
CA VAL A 315 2.62 -10.98 -13.19
C VAL A 315 1.60 -10.51 -14.23
N ALA A 316 2.01 -10.34 -15.49
CA ALA A 316 1.12 -9.92 -16.57
C ALA A 316 -0.05 -10.88 -16.82
N ARG A 317 0.10 -12.16 -16.46
CA ARG A 317 -0.99 -13.16 -16.58
C ARG A 317 -2.17 -12.93 -15.64
N ALA A 318 -1.99 -12.14 -14.58
CA ALA A 318 -3.06 -11.81 -13.65
C ALA A 318 -3.90 -10.61 -14.12
N ARG A 319 -3.54 -9.97 -15.25
CA ARG A 319 -4.29 -8.83 -15.79
C ARG A 319 -5.74 -9.22 -16.11
N LYS A 320 -6.67 -8.29 -15.87
CA LYS A 320 -8.08 -8.43 -16.26
C LYS A 320 -8.38 -7.35 -17.30
N ASP A 321 -8.96 -7.77 -18.43
CA ASP A 321 -9.22 -6.90 -19.58
C ASP A 321 -7.97 -6.17 -20.10
N GLY A 322 -6.80 -6.82 -19.98
CA GLY A 322 -5.50 -6.26 -20.39
C GLY A 322 -4.85 -5.32 -19.37
N GLU A 323 -5.54 -4.99 -18.28
CA GLU A 323 -5.10 -4.02 -17.27
C GLU A 323 -4.51 -4.70 -16.01
N PRO A 324 -3.45 -4.13 -15.41
CA PRO A 324 -2.95 -4.59 -14.11
C PRO A 324 -4.02 -4.47 -13.01
N LEU A 325 -3.90 -5.31 -11.99
CA LEU A 325 -4.83 -5.29 -10.85
C LEU A 325 -4.35 -4.42 -9.67
N LEU A 326 -3.05 -4.13 -9.62
CA LEU A 326 -2.43 -3.44 -8.49
C LEU A 326 -1.87 -2.09 -8.93
N LEU A 327 -2.14 -1.07 -8.13
CA LEU A 327 -1.44 0.21 -8.20
C LEU A 327 -0.39 0.23 -7.10
N ARG A 328 0.88 0.20 -7.50
CA ARG A 328 2.01 0.07 -6.59
C ARG A 328 2.51 1.44 -6.15
N ARG A 329 2.75 1.56 -4.85
CA ARG A 329 3.41 2.70 -4.20
C ARG A 329 4.57 2.22 -3.33
N ASP A 330 5.25 1.16 -3.78
CA ASP A 330 6.36 0.53 -3.07
C ASP A 330 7.65 1.36 -3.15
N PHE A 331 8.51 1.15 -2.16
CA PHE A 331 9.75 1.90 -2.00
C PHE A 331 10.83 1.05 -1.32
N ASN A 332 12.10 1.33 -1.60
CA ASN A 332 13.22 0.67 -0.95
C ASN A 332 13.29 1.07 0.52
N THR A 333 13.88 0.22 1.34
CA THR A 333 14.15 0.50 2.74
C THR A 333 15.43 -0.19 3.16
N ILE A 334 16.02 0.36 4.23
CA ILE A 334 17.15 -0.22 4.95
C ILE A 334 16.77 -0.48 6.41
N ASP A 335 15.47 -0.55 6.73
CA ASP A 335 14.98 -0.83 8.07
C ASP A 335 15.59 -2.15 8.57
N GLY A 336 16.23 -2.11 9.74
CA GLY A 336 16.98 -3.23 10.29
C GLY A 336 18.40 -3.41 9.74
N GLY A 337 18.91 -2.45 8.95
CA GLY A 337 20.24 -2.51 8.31
C GLY A 337 20.29 -3.37 7.04
N GLN A 338 19.16 -3.94 6.63
CA GLN A 338 19.03 -4.87 5.51
C GLN A 338 18.30 -4.20 4.34
N ALA A 339 18.86 -4.32 3.14
CA ALA A 339 18.22 -3.88 1.91
C ALA A 339 16.90 -4.63 1.70
N GLY A 340 15.87 -3.88 1.30
CA GLY A 340 14.72 -4.49 0.67
C GLY A 340 13.63 -3.47 0.35
N ILE A 341 12.39 -3.94 0.28
CA ILE A 341 11.24 -3.15 -0.16
C ILE A 341 10.14 -3.21 0.90
N HIS A 342 9.52 -2.05 1.17
CA HIS A 342 8.16 -2.01 1.70
C HIS A 342 7.20 -2.03 0.51
N PHE A 343 6.68 -3.21 0.19
CA PHE A 343 5.79 -3.42 -0.93
C PHE A 343 4.39 -2.96 -0.53
N LEU A 344 4.10 -1.69 -0.79
CA LEU A 344 2.78 -1.10 -0.62
C LEU A 344 2.04 -1.16 -1.96
N SER A 345 0.98 -1.96 -2.03
CA SER A 345 0.07 -1.95 -3.18
C SER A 345 -1.34 -1.55 -2.77
N LEU A 346 -2.01 -0.87 -3.68
CA LEU A 346 -3.42 -0.54 -3.64
C LEU A 346 -4.16 -1.48 -4.58
N GLN A 347 -5.32 -1.95 -4.15
CA GLN A 347 -6.21 -2.80 -4.94
C GLN A 347 -7.66 -2.68 -4.44
N GLU A 348 -8.62 -2.97 -5.32
CA GLU A 348 -10.05 -2.93 -4.96
C GLU A 348 -10.33 -3.93 -3.83
N ARG A 349 -9.79 -5.15 -3.93
CA ARG A 349 -9.98 -6.21 -2.92
C ARG A 349 -8.67 -6.93 -2.64
N PRO A 350 -8.45 -7.46 -1.42
CA PRO A 350 -7.25 -8.25 -1.10
C PRO A 350 -7.06 -9.48 -2.00
N ARG A 351 -8.13 -9.95 -2.66
CA ARG A 351 -8.08 -11.07 -3.61
C ARG A 351 -7.29 -10.72 -4.86
N ASP A 352 -7.34 -9.47 -5.32
CA ASP A 352 -6.60 -9.06 -6.51
C ASP A 352 -5.09 -9.12 -6.26
N PHE A 353 -4.63 -8.76 -5.06
CA PHE A 353 -3.24 -8.96 -4.65
C PHE A 353 -2.86 -10.45 -4.59
N GLU A 354 -3.72 -11.29 -4.02
CA GLU A 354 -3.49 -12.74 -3.99
C GLU A 354 -3.40 -13.35 -5.39
N GLU A 355 -4.27 -12.94 -6.32
CA GLU A 355 -4.24 -13.40 -7.71
C GLU A 355 -2.93 -13.01 -8.41
N VAL A 356 -2.43 -11.79 -8.18
CA VAL A 356 -1.12 -11.37 -8.71
C VAL A 356 0.02 -12.14 -8.05
N ARG A 357 -0.02 -12.37 -6.73
CA ARG A 357 1.01 -13.16 -6.03
C ARG A 357 1.01 -14.61 -6.52
N ASP A 358 -0.14 -15.22 -6.73
CA ASP A 358 -0.28 -16.59 -7.25
C ASP A 358 0.31 -16.71 -8.65
N ALA A 359 0.04 -15.74 -9.53
CA ALA A 359 0.64 -15.68 -10.86
C ALA A 359 2.18 -15.54 -10.76
N MET A 360 2.66 -14.62 -9.92
CA MET A 360 4.08 -14.40 -9.69
C MET A 360 4.80 -15.65 -9.13
N ASN A 361 4.18 -16.41 -8.23
CA ASN A 361 4.78 -17.60 -7.63
C ASN A 361 5.13 -18.67 -8.66
N GLY A 362 4.36 -18.79 -9.74
CA GLY A 362 4.69 -19.69 -10.85
C GLY A 362 4.76 -21.18 -10.47
N TRP A 363 4.21 -21.60 -9.32
CA TRP A 363 4.34 -22.97 -8.79
C TRP A 363 3.81 -24.04 -9.75
N TRP A 364 2.87 -23.67 -10.62
CA TRP A 364 2.30 -24.51 -11.67
C TRP A 364 3.30 -24.86 -12.78
N LEU A 365 4.37 -24.09 -12.97
CA LEU A 365 5.43 -24.39 -13.96
C LEU A 365 6.34 -25.53 -13.50
N ARG A 366 6.54 -25.68 -12.20
CA ARG A 366 7.46 -26.68 -11.64
C ARG A 366 7.00 -28.11 -11.93
N GLU A 367 5.68 -28.33 -12.03
CA GLU A 367 5.13 -29.63 -12.38
C GLU A 367 5.38 -30.00 -13.85
N GLU A 368 5.60 -29.00 -14.70
CA GLU A 368 5.77 -29.13 -16.15
C GLU A 368 7.26 -29.09 -16.57
N HIS A 369 8.16 -28.48 -15.76
CA HIS A 369 9.55 -28.22 -16.12
C HIS A 369 10.54 -28.43 -14.96
N GLU A 370 11.49 -29.37 -15.12
CA GLU A 370 12.45 -29.76 -14.05
C GLU A 370 13.45 -28.65 -13.67
N GLU A 371 13.78 -27.75 -14.62
CA GLU A 371 14.73 -26.64 -14.45
C GLU A 371 14.14 -25.45 -13.67
N LEU A 372 12.82 -25.44 -13.45
CA LEU A 372 12.12 -24.41 -12.71
C LEU A 372 11.76 -24.92 -11.31
N ARG A 373 12.15 -24.16 -10.29
CA ARG A 373 11.74 -24.41 -8.90
C ARG A 373 11.03 -23.19 -8.34
N ASP A 374 10.48 -23.31 -7.14
CA ASP A 374 9.73 -22.22 -6.51
C ASP A 374 10.54 -20.90 -6.45
N ARG A 375 11.87 -20.99 -6.22
CA ARG A 375 12.79 -19.85 -6.28
C ARG A 375 13.71 -19.83 -7.51
N GLN A 376 14.31 -20.98 -7.85
CA GLN A 376 15.33 -21.07 -8.89
C GLN A 376 14.75 -20.86 -10.29
N ASN A 377 15.41 -20.00 -11.08
CA ASN A 377 15.03 -19.65 -12.46
C ASN A 377 13.61 -19.07 -12.60
N ASN A 378 13.01 -18.66 -11.48
CA ASN A 378 11.60 -18.24 -11.37
C ASN A 378 11.51 -16.72 -11.12
N GLY A 379 12.13 -15.94 -12.01
CA GLY A 379 12.24 -14.49 -11.94
C GLY A 379 13.06 -14.01 -10.75
N LEU A 380 12.52 -13.04 -10.01
CA LEU A 380 13.18 -12.45 -8.82
C LEU A 380 13.06 -13.29 -7.54
N LEU A 381 12.28 -14.38 -7.52
CA LEU A 381 11.99 -15.13 -6.28
C LEU A 381 13.22 -15.77 -5.62
N GLU A 382 14.31 -15.93 -6.37
CA GLU A 382 15.61 -16.38 -5.86
C GLU A 382 16.31 -15.35 -4.97
N PHE A 383 15.98 -14.06 -5.13
CA PHE A 383 16.70 -12.95 -4.52
C PHE A 383 15.86 -12.18 -3.49
N ILE A 384 14.64 -12.62 -3.23
CA ILE A 384 13.73 -11.93 -2.33
C ILE A 384 13.08 -12.90 -1.34
N GLU A 385 12.83 -12.40 -0.14
CA GLU A 385 12.11 -13.13 0.91
C GLU A 385 11.07 -12.22 1.56
N VAL A 386 9.83 -12.69 1.67
CA VAL A 386 8.77 -11.93 2.34
C VAL A 386 8.88 -12.14 3.85
N ALA A 387 9.19 -11.09 4.59
CA ALA A 387 9.39 -11.12 6.04
C ALA A 387 8.10 -10.86 6.83
N SER A 388 7.22 -9.99 6.35
CA SER A 388 5.94 -9.71 7.01
C SER A 388 4.84 -9.29 6.03
N ARG A 389 3.58 -9.40 6.46
CA ARG A 389 2.40 -8.98 5.71
C ARG A 389 1.37 -8.32 6.61
N SER A 390 0.70 -7.29 6.11
CA SER A 390 -0.47 -6.66 6.74
C SER A 390 -1.44 -6.11 5.69
N ASN A 391 -2.72 -5.98 6.06
CA ASN A 391 -3.79 -5.50 5.19
C ASN A 391 -4.53 -4.33 5.85
N PHE A 392 -4.91 -3.32 5.06
CA PHE A 392 -5.63 -2.14 5.53
C PHE A 392 -6.72 -1.70 4.55
N TYR A 393 -7.78 -1.11 5.06
CA TYR A 393 -8.79 -0.40 4.29
C TYR A 393 -8.53 1.10 4.34
N VAL A 394 -8.47 1.76 3.19
CA VAL A 394 -8.35 3.22 3.11
C VAL A 394 -9.72 3.78 2.71
N PRO A 395 -10.48 4.35 3.66
CA PRO A 395 -11.76 5.00 3.37
C PRO A 395 -11.61 6.27 2.51
N PRO A 396 -12.70 6.75 1.91
CA PRO A 396 -12.72 8.09 1.35
C PRO A 396 -12.50 9.14 2.45
N ARG A 397 -11.98 10.30 2.05
CA ARG A 397 -11.49 11.37 2.92
C ARG A 397 -12.56 11.90 3.87
N ASP A 398 -13.79 11.99 3.40
CA ASP A 398 -14.94 12.43 4.17
C ASP A 398 -15.39 11.41 5.22
N ARG A 399 -14.93 10.15 5.17
CA ARG A 399 -15.29 9.04 6.09
C ARG A 399 -14.06 8.38 6.72
N ARG A 400 -12.95 9.10 6.83
CA ARG A 400 -11.66 8.52 7.24
C ARG A 400 -11.49 8.25 8.72
N ALA A 401 -12.25 8.94 9.57
CA ALA A 401 -12.24 8.73 11.00
C ALA A 401 -13.23 7.60 11.34
N PHE A 402 -12.72 6.51 11.92
CA PHE A 402 -13.50 5.35 12.40
C PHE A 402 -14.54 4.83 11.38
N PRO A 403 -14.11 4.28 10.22
CA PRO A 403 -15.02 3.75 9.23
C PRO A 403 -15.95 2.74 9.90
N ALA A 404 -17.24 2.83 9.58
CA ALA A 404 -18.28 2.04 10.24
C ALA A 404 -17.83 0.57 10.36
N PRO A 405 -17.68 0.06 11.60
CA PRO A 405 -17.27 -1.30 11.82
C PRO A 405 -18.28 -2.23 11.17
#